data_AF-A0A9E7KHX7-F1
#
_entry.id   AF-A0A9E7KHX7-F1
#
_cell.length_a   1.000
_cell.length_b   1.000
_cell.length_c   1.000
_cell.angle_alpha   90.00
_cell.angle_beta   90.00
_cell.angle_gamma   90.00
#
_symmetry.space_group_name_H-M   'P 1'
#
loop_
_entity.id
_entity.type
_entity.pdbx_description
1 polymer ?
#
loop_
_entity_poly.entity_id
_entity_poly.type
_entity_poly.pdbx_seq_one_letter_code
_entity_poly.pdbx_strand_id
1 'polypeptide(L)'
;MSSSGPVFMTNAYGMSNNLTKESLVSFATYPKVARCSAMLLRLYNDLATSTIELERGDAPSSIQCYMLESGVPEMAARKKIRELIKANWRGINGDRGS
;
A
#
# COMPACT_ATOMS: atom_id res chain seq x y z
N MET A 1 7.41 8.14 -3.48
CA MET A 1 8.13 6.97 -4.07
C MET A 1 7.12 5.85 -4.42
N SER A 2 7.36 4.98 -5.41
CA SER A 2 6.47 3.82 -5.76
C SER A 2 6.94 2.51 -5.09
N SER A 3 6.03 1.62 -4.64
CA SER A 3 6.37 0.51 -3.71
C SER A 3 6.66 -0.82 -4.40
N SER A 4 6.64 -0.86 -5.73
CA SER A 4 6.78 -2.08 -6.55
C SER A 4 5.80 -3.22 -6.21
N GLY A 5 4.82 -3.00 -5.31
CA GLY A 5 3.86 -4.01 -4.87
C GLY A 5 3.12 -4.71 -6.02
N PRO A 6 2.58 -3.96 -7.01
CA PRO A 6 1.99 -4.54 -8.21
C PRO A 6 2.90 -5.51 -8.98
N VAL A 7 4.19 -5.16 -9.10
CA VAL A 7 5.19 -5.98 -9.80
C VAL A 7 5.49 -7.25 -9.02
N PHE A 8 5.71 -7.13 -7.70
CA PHE A 8 5.91 -8.29 -6.83
C PHE A 8 4.76 -9.29 -6.92
N MET A 9 3.51 -8.80 -6.86
CA MET A 9 2.36 -9.70 -6.92
C MET A 9 2.14 -10.30 -8.32
N THR A 10 2.39 -9.54 -9.40
CA THR A 10 2.32 -10.09 -10.77
C THR A 10 3.34 -11.22 -10.95
N ASN A 11 4.57 -11.03 -10.48
CA ASN A 11 5.61 -12.05 -10.53
C ASN A 11 5.24 -13.27 -9.66
N ALA A 12 4.79 -13.06 -8.43
CA ALA A 12 4.33 -14.14 -7.56
C ALA A 12 3.19 -14.94 -8.18
N TYR A 13 2.26 -14.26 -8.87
CA TYR A 13 1.16 -14.91 -9.57
C TYR A 13 1.64 -15.70 -10.80
N GLY A 14 2.57 -15.15 -11.57
CA GLY A 14 3.20 -15.84 -12.70
C GLY A 14 3.97 -17.11 -12.30
N MET A 15 4.39 -17.23 -11.05
CA MET A 15 5.01 -18.44 -10.47
C MET A 15 3.99 -19.42 -9.86
N SER A 16 2.69 -19.13 -9.92
CA SER A 16 1.66 -20.00 -9.36
C SER A 16 1.40 -21.22 -10.25
N ASN A 17 1.26 -22.39 -9.63
CA ASN A 17 0.86 -23.63 -10.31
C ASN A 17 -0.58 -23.57 -10.88
N ASN A 18 -1.38 -22.59 -10.47
CA ASN A 18 -2.78 -22.42 -10.89
C ASN A 18 -2.96 -21.23 -11.86
N LEU A 19 -1.91 -20.89 -12.60
CA LEU A 19 -1.93 -19.75 -13.54
C LEU A 19 -2.88 -20.03 -14.71
N THR A 20 -3.85 -19.15 -14.92
CA THR A 20 -4.70 -19.14 -16.12
C THR A 20 -4.60 -17.81 -16.85
N LYS A 21 -4.97 -17.80 -18.14
CA LYS A 21 -4.96 -16.57 -18.94
C LYS A 21 -6.00 -15.57 -18.41
N GLU A 22 -7.15 -16.07 -18.00
CA GLU A 22 -8.27 -15.29 -17.45
C GLU A 22 -7.86 -14.61 -16.16
N SER A 23 -7.13 -15.32 -15.29
CA SER A 23 -6.68 -14.76 -14.02
C SER A 23 -5.56 -13.74 -14.19
N LEU A 24 -4.66 -13.90 -15.16
CA LEU A 24 -3.69 -12.87 -15.55
C LEU A 24 -4.36 -11.59 -16.07
N VAL A 25 -5.34 -11.73 -16.96
CA VAL A 25 -6.10 -10.59 -17.48
C VAL A 25 -6.87 -9.87 -16.36
N SER A 26 -7.49 -10.63 -15.46
CA SER A 26 -8.13 -10.08 -14.26
C SER A 26 -7.12 -9.36 -13.37
N PHE A 27 -5.94 -9.94 -13.15
CA PHE A 27 -4.89 -9.35 -12.33
C PHE A 27 -4.36 -8.03 -12.90
N ALA A 28 -4.30 -7.89 -14.22
CA ALA A 28 -3.91 -6.66 -14.91
C ALA A 28 -4.84 -5.46 -14.59
N THR A 29 -6.07 -5.72 -14.11
CA THR A 29 -6.99 -4.67 -13.65
C THR A 29 -6.78 -4.26 -12.19
N TYR A 30 -5.75 -4.81 -11.52
CA TYR A 30 -5.47 -4.63 -10.10
C TYR A 30 -6.68 -4.92 -9.21
N PRO A 31 -7.05 -6.21 -9.05
CA PRO A 31 -8.18 -6.60 -8.22
C PRO A 31 -8.04 -6.03 -6.81
N LYS A 32 -9.18 -5.79 -6.13
CA LYS A 32 -9.24 -5.12 -4.82
C LYS A 32 -8.21 -5.67 -3.83
N VAL A 33 -8.08 -7.00 -3.76
CA VAL A 33 -7.10 -7.67 -2.89
C VAL A 33 -5.66 -7.26 -3.24
N ALA A 34 -5.29 -7.29 -4.52
CA ALA A 34 -3.96 -6.88 -4.96
C ALA A 34 -3.71 -5.40 -4.63
N ARG A 35 -4.67 -4.51 -4.95
CA ARG A 35 -4.56 -3.09 -4.62
C ARG A 35 -4.39 -2.86 -3.12
N CYS A 36 -5.19 -3.50 -2.27
CA CYS A 36 -5.08 -3.39 -0.83
C CYS A 36 -3.73 -3.91 -0.31
N SER A 37 -3.23 -5.03 -0.84
CA SER A 37 -1.91 -5.57 -0.51
C SER A 37 -0.77 -4.62 -0.89
N ALA A 38 -0.81 -4.04 -2.10
CA ALA A 38 0.18 -3.04 -2.52
C ALA A 38 0.15 -1.78 -1.64
N MET A 39 -1.04 -1.35 -1.21
CA MET A 39 -1.20 -0.24 -0.28
C MET A 39 -0.63 -0.57 1.10
N LEU A 40 -0.87 -1.77 1.64
CA LEU A 40 -0.27 -2.19 2.90
C LEU A 40 1.26 -2.15 2.83
N LEU A 41 1.85 -2.74 1.78
CA LEU A 41 3.31 -2.72 1.58
C LEU A 41 3.85 -1.27 1.58
N ARG A 42 3.20 -0.38 0.83
CA ARG A 42 3.57 1.05 0.79
C ARG A 42 3.48 1.71 2.16
N LEU A 43 2.33 1.60 2.84
CA LEU A 43 2.09 2.33 4.10
C LEU A 43 2.97 1.81 5.25
N TYR A 44 3.27 0.51 5.30
CA TYR A 44 4.22 -0.04 6.26
C TYR A 44 5.65 0.42 5.97
N ASN A 45 6.06 0.41 4.68
CA ASN A 45 7.37 0.94 4.29
C ASN A 45 7.54 2.39 4.75
N ASP A 46 6.60 3.26 4.38
CA ASP A 46 6.69 4.70 4.71
C ASP A 46 6.71 4.94 6.23
N LEU A 47 5.95 4.16 7.01
CA LEU A 47 6.03 4.23 8.47
C LEU A 47 7.44 3.93 9.01
N ALA A 48 8.13 2.98 8.40
CA ALA A 48 9.46 2.53 8.81
C ALA A 48 10.59 3.43 8.29
N THR A 49 10.45 4.00 7.08
CA THR A 49 11.55 4.66 6.37
C THR A 49 11.41 6.18 6.29
N SER A 50 10.23 6.75 6.56
CA SER A 50 9.92 8.18 6.35
C SER A 50 10.94 9.17 6.92
N THR A 51 11.51 8.91 8.10
CA THR A 51 12.51 9.80 8.70
C THR A 51 13.81 9.80 7.90
N ILE A 52 14.31 8.61 7.55
CA ILE A 52 15.56 8.43 6.79
C ILE A 52 15.38 8.94 5.35
N GLU A 53 14.23 8.66 4.72
CA GLU A 53 13.88 9.18 3.39
C GLU A 53 13.89 10.71 3.37
N LEU A 54 13.33 11.35 4.41
CA LEU A 54 13.31 12.80 4.53
C LEU A 54 14.72 13.37 4.71
N GLU A 55 15.54 12.78 5.58
CA GLU A 55 16.93 13.20 5.81
C GLU A 55 17.80 13.08 4.55
N ARG A 56 17.58 12.03 3.75
CA ARG A 56 18.28 11.82 2.48
C ARG A 56 17.83 12.79 1.37
N GLY A 57 16.71 13.49 1.56
CA GLY A 57 16.11 14.36 0.54
C GLY A 57 15.33 13.59 -0.53
N ASP A 58 14.82 12.40 -0.21
CA ASP A 58 13.98 11.64 -1.12
C ASP A 58 12.62 12.33 -1.35
N ALA A 59 11.89 11.87 -2.36
CA ALA A 59 10.52 12.29 -2.58
C ALA A 59 9.63 12.01 -1.33
N PRO A 60 8.70 12.91 -0.97
CA PRO A 60 7.87 12.78 0.22
C PRO A 60 7.18 11.41 0.33
N SER A 61 7.21 10.82 1.53
CA SER A 61 6.42 9.63 1.86
C SER A 61 4.96 10.01 2.09
N SER A 62 4.08 9.02 2.19
CA SER A 62 2.66 9.24 2.52
C SER A 62 2.44 10.01 3.83
N ILE A 63 3.36 9.93 4.80
CA ILE A 63 3.30 10.71 6.04
C ILE A 63 3.51 12.20 5.74
N GLN A 64 4.58 12.54 5.02
CA GLN A 64 4.87 13.93 4.66
C GLN A 64 3.82 14.51 3.72
N CYS A 65 3.32 13.73 2.74
CA CYS A 65 2.23 14.17 1.88
C CYS A 65 1.00 14.55 2.70
N TYR A 66 0.59 13.71 3.65
CA TYR A 66 -0.59 14.01 4.47
C TYR A 66 -0.39 15.21 5.41
N MET A 67 0.82 15.37 5.97
CA MET A 67 1.16 16.57 6.76
C MET A 67 1.02 17.84 5.92
N LEU A 68 1.54 17.82 4.69
CA LEU A 68 1.49 18.97 3.78
C LEU A 68 0.06 19.28 3.32
N GLU A 69 -0.69 18.25 2.92
CA GLU A 69 -2.06 18.41 2.40
C GLU A 69 -3.06 18.84 3.48
N SER A 70 -2.88 18.37 4.73
CA SER A 70 -3.83 18.60 5.82
C SER A 70 -3.35 19.61 6.87
N GLY A 71 -2.10 20.10 6.79
CA GLY A 71 -1.51 21.02 7.76
C GLY A 71 -1.39 20.45 9.18
N VAL A 72 -1.35 19.12 9.33
CA VAL A 72 -1.34 18.45 10.65
C VAL A 72 0.06 18.07 11.09
N PRO A 73 0.32 17.95 12.40
CA PRO A 73 1.60 17.45 12.89
C PRO A 73 1.82 15.98 12.53
N GLU A 74 3.09 15.56 12.50
CA GLU A 74 3.50 14.19 12.11
C GLU A 74 2.77 13.09 12.90
N MET A 75 2.56 13.30 14.21
CA MET A 75 1.84 12.33 15.04
C MET A 75 0.42 12.06 14.51
N ALA A 76 -0.29 13.10 14.07
CA ALA A 76 -1.62 12.98 13.51
C ALA A 76 -1.59 12.32 12.13
N ALA A 77 -0.60 12.67 11.28
CA ALA A 77 -0.38 11.99 10.00
C ALA A 77 -0.12 10.49 10.18
N ARG A 78 0.81 10.11 11.07
CA ARG A 78 1.09 8.69 11.39
C ARG A 78 -0.14 7.96 11.91
N LYS A 79 -0.98 8.62 12.72
CA LYS A 79 -2.27 8.05 13.16
C LYS A 79 -3.18 7.77 11.96
N LYS A 80 -3.32 8.71 11.03
CA LYS A 80 -4.11 8.53 9.80
C LYS A 80 -3.59 7.37 8.95
N ILE A 81 -2.27 7.27 8.76
CA ILE A 81 -1.65 6.16 8.01
C ILE A 81 -1.99 4.81 8.65
N ARG A 82 -1.98 4.69 9.98
CA ARG A 82 -2.42 3.47 10.69
C ARG A 82 -3.91 3.15 10.47
N GLU A 83 -4.76 4.16 10.38
CA GLU A 83 -6.18 3.95 10.06
C GLU A 83 -6.36 3.43 8.62
N LEU A 84 -5.59 3.96 7.67
CA LEU A 84 -5.57 3.47 6.29
C LEU A 84 -5.08 2.03 6.21
N ILE A 85 -4.07 1.66 7.00
CA ILE A 85 -3.62 0.26 7.13
C ILE A 85 -4.78 -0.64 7.59
N LYS A 86 -5.50 -0.25 8.65
CA LYS A 86 -6.67 -1.02 9.15
C LYS A 86 -7.75 -1.14 8.07
N ALA A 87 -8.01 -0.08 7.32
CA ALA A 87 -9.00 -0.09 6.24
C ALA A 87 -8.59 -1.02 5.08
N ASN A 88 -7.32 -1.05 4.70
CA ASN A 88 -6.84 -1.95 3.65
C ASN A 88 -6.88 -3.41 4.09
N TRP A 89 -6.58 -3.71 5.36
CA TRP A 89 -6.79 -5.05 5.93
C TRP A 89 -8.24 -5.51 5.85
N ARG A 90 -9.21 -4.63 6.19
CA ARG A 90 -10.64 -4.92 6.00
C ARG A 90 -10.99 -5.16 4.53
N GLY A 91 -10.37 -4.41 3.63
CA GLY A 91 -10.49 -4.60 2.18
C GLY A 91 -10.04 -5.98 1.70
N ILE A 92 -8.97 -6.54 2.27
CA ILE A 92 -8.47 -7.90 1.98
C ILE A 92 -9.40 -8.96 2.59
N ASN A 93 -9.80 -8.79 3.85
CA ASN A 93 -10.66 -9.74 4.57
C ASN A 93 -12.11 -9.75 4.07
N GLY A 94 -12.44 -8.84 3.15
CA GLY A 94 -13.74 -8.75 2.50
C GLY A 94 -14.85 -8.29 3.42
N ASP A 95 -14.61 -7.27 4.26
CA ASP A 95 -15.58 -6.64 5.19
C ASP A 95 -16.73 -7.58 5.59
N ARG A 96 -16.46 -8.56 6.46
CA ARG A 96 -17.51 -9.25 7.21
C ARG A 96 -17.96 -8.32 8.34
N GLY A 97 -18.61 -7.21 7.98
CA GLY A 97 -19.36 -6.41 8.93
C GLY A 97 -20.62 -7.20 9.30
N SER A 98 -20.59 -7.87 10.45
CA SER A 98 -21.77 -8.09 11.28
C SER A 98 -22.00 -6.86 12.14
#